data_AF-A0A261D5S2-F1
#
_entry.id   AF-A0A261D5S2-F1
#
_cell.length_a   1.000
_cell.length_b   1.000
_cell.length_c   1.000
_cell.angle_alpha   90.00
_cell.angle_beta   90.00
_cell.angle_gamma   90.00
#
_symmetry.space_group_name_H-M   'P 1'
#
loop_
_entity.id
_entity.type
_entity.pdbx_description
1 polymer ?
#
loop_
_entity_poly.entity_id
_entity_poly.type
_entity_poly.pdbx_seq_one_letter_code
_entity_poly.pdbx_strand_id
1 'polypeptide(L)'
;MTTSLTSGTTFTAGTAAVHPTRAVGISLTVATLAWLTATTLWADDEGFGLGSIVGGASALAFQAALIGLLTLQVRTRAMGAGKVARGFYHLQFGLTGGAIVSSILDMFWLAHGSIVWAVFDVCWPLSMLGMFGIGIRIAIAGRWTGALRWQTLFAQSWLFWAIPLMAVPAVGQIAPAAQLLLGYSVLGVVLYRRGTLRTAA
;
A
#
# COMPACT_ATOMS: atom_id res chain seq x y z
N MET A 1 -60.78 19.16 23.05
CA MET A 1 -60.21 18.34 21.96
C MET A 1 -58.94 19.05 21.51
N THR A 2 -57.78 18.60 21.99
CA THR A 2 -56.48 19.24 21.73
C THR A 2 -55.66 18.27 20.89
N THR A 3 -55.53 18.58 19.61
CA THR A 3 -54.84 17.75 18.61
C THR A 3 -53.33 17.97 18.78
N SER A 4 -52.63 16.95 19.29
CA SER A 4 -51.17 16.95 19.39
C SER A 4 -50.58 16.62 18.02
N LEU A 5 -49.79 17.53 17.46
CA LEU A 5 -49.03 17.33 16.23
C LEU A 5 -47.67 16.71 16.59
N THR A 6 -47.53 15.41 16.32
CA THR A 6 -46.26 14.69 16.41
C THR A 6 -45.35 15.15 15.28
N SER A 7 -44.42 16.06 15.57
CA SER A 7 -43.34 16.44 14.66
C SER A 7 -42.43 15.24 14.41
N GLY A 8 -42.63 14.57 13.27
CA GLY A 8 -41.76 13.50 12.81
C GLY A 8 -40.42 14.04 12.33
N THR A 9 -39.37 13.83 13.11
CA THR A 9 -37.98 14.07 12.69
C THR A 9 -37.66 13.13 11.52
N THR A 10 -37.67 13.67 10.30
CA THR A 10 -37.26 12.93 9.11
C THR A 10 -35.75 12.71 9.19
N PHE A 11 -35.31 11.51 9.57
CA PHE A 11 -33.90 11.14 9.45
C PHE A 11 -33.55 11.02 7.96
N THR A 12 -32.84 12.01 7.43
CA THR A 12 -32.20 11.91 6.12
C THR A 12 -31.10 10.84 6.22
N ALA A 13 -31.40 9.62 5.78
CA ALA A 13 -30.41 8.56 5.68
C ALA A 13 -29.28 9.03 4.74
N GLY A 14 -28.13 9.38 5.32
CA GLY A 14 -26.98 9.85 4.55
C GLY A 14 -26.57 8.82 3.51
N THR A 15 -26.57 9.21 2.23
CA THR A 15 -26.18 8.32 1.13
C THR A 15 -24.71 7.97 1.28
N ALA A 16 -24.38 6.69 1.46
CA ALA A 16 -23.00 6.24 1.58
C ALA A 16 -22.19 6.59 0.31
N ALA A 17 -21.08 7.32 0.47
CA ALA A 17 -20.22 7.69 -0.64
C ALA A 17 -19.62 6.46 -1.34
N VAL A 18 -19.62 6.48 -2.68
CA VAL A 18 -19.08 5.40 -3.53
C VAL A 18 -17.72 5.83 -4.08
N HIS A 19 -16.72 4.96 -3.96
CA HIS A 19 -15.34 5.20 -4.36
C HIS A 19 -14.94 4.22 -5.47
N PRO A 20 -14.55 4.68 -6.67
CA PRO A 20 -14.08 3.79 -7.72
C PRO A 20 -12.73 3.17 -7.37
N THR A 21 -12.55 1.88 -7.67
CA THR A 21 -11.34 1.12 -7.32
C THR A 21 -10.55 0.63 -8.52
N ARG A 22 -11.10 0.73 -9.75
CA ARG A 22 -10.49 0.16 -10.95
C ARG A 22 -9.12 0.73 -11.27
N ALA A 23 -9.00 2.07 -11.27
CA ALA A 23 -7.74 2.74 -11.56
C ALA A 23 -6.65 2.37 -10.55
N VAL A 24 -6.99 2.35 -9.25
CA VAL A 24 -6.08 1.92 -8.18
C VAL A 24 -5.67 0.47 -8.36
N GLY A 25 -6.62 -0.40 -8.74
CA GLY A 25 -6.34 -1.80 -9.01
C GLY A 25 -5.36 -2.02 -10.16
N ILE A 26 -5.60 -1.35 -11.29
CA ILE A 26 -4.73 -1.41 -12.47
C ILE A 26 -3.35 -0.86 -12.15
N SER A 27 -3.27 0.34 -11.54
CA SER A 27 -1.99 0.97 -11.22
C SER A 27 -1.17 0.09 -10.28
N LEU A 28 -1.82 -0.52 -9.28
CA LEU A 28 -1.16 -1.41 -8.34
C LEU A 28 -0.62 -2.66 -9.03
N THR A 29 -1.42 -3.34 -9.86
CA THR A 29 -0.96 -4.52 -10.60
C THR A 29 0.20 -4.17 -11.54
N VAL A 30 0.05 -3.15 -12.38
CA VAL A 30 1.08 -2.80 -13.38
C VAL A 30 2.39 -2.37 -12.71
N ALA A 31 2.32 -1.50 -11.70
CA ALA A 31 3.52 -1.02 -11.02
C ALA A 31 4.22 -2.11 -10.21
N THR A 32 3.45 -3.03 -9.60
CA THR A 32 4.03 -4.19 -8.91
C THR A 32 4.78 -5.08 -9.88
N LEU A 33 4.20 -5.40 -11.03
CA LEU A 33 4.85 -6.22 -12.06
C LEU A 33 6.09 -5.53 -12.63
N ALA A 34 6.01 -4.23 -12.93
CA ALA A 34 7.15 -3.46 -13.42
C ALA A 34 8.32 -3.48 -12.44
N TRP A 35 8.05 -3.24 -11.15
CA TRP A 35 9.08 -3.25 -10.13
C TRP A 35 9.65 -4.65 -9.89
N LEU A 36 8.80 -5.67 -9.84
CA LEU A 36 9.22 -7.07 -9.75
C LEU A 36 10.13 -7.48 -10.92
N THR A 37 9.78 -7.10 -12.14
CA THR A 37 10.61 -7.37 -13.33
C THR A 37 11.93 -6.63 -13.26
N ALA A 38 11.94 -5.37 -12.83
CA ALA A 38 13.18 -4.61 -12.69
C ALA A 38 14.11 -5.23 -11.63
N THR A 39 13.60 -5.57 -10.45
CA THR A 39 14.43 -6.13 -9.37
C THR A 39 14.90 -7.56 -9.64
N THR A 40 14.23 -8.30 -10.53
CA THR A 40 14.67 -9.65 -10.92
C THR A 40 15.71 -9.64 -12.05
N LEU A 41 15.65 -8.67 -12.96
CA LEU A 41 16.59 -8.57 -14.08
C LEU A 41 17.89 -7.84 -13.71
N TRP A 42 17.83 -6.91 -12.74
CA TRP A 42 18.97 -6.08 -12.32
C TRP A 42 19.28 -6.23 -10.82
N ALA A 43 19.02 -7.40 -10.22
CA ALA A 43 19.28 -7.63 -8.80
C ALA A 43 20.75 -7.45 -8.40
N ASP A 44 21.66 -7.85 -9.29
CA ASP A 44 23.10 -7.92 -9.04
C ASP A 44 23.86 -6.74 -9.70
N ASP A 45 23.15 -5.75 -10.25
CA ASP A 45 23.76 -4.59 -10.92
C ASP A 45 24.05 -3.49 -9.89
N GLU A 46 25.32 -3.27 -9.58
CA GLU A 46 25.77 -2.23 -8.66
C GLU A 46 26.31 -1.00 -9.41
N GLY A 47 26.08 0.20 -8.86
CA GLY A 47 26.55 1.46 -9.42
C GLY A 47 25.50 2.21 -10.23
N PHE A 48 25.90 3.36 -10.76
CA PHE A 48 25.03 4.17 -11.61
C PHE A 48 24.96 3.60 -13.04
N GLY A 49 23.76 3.35 -13.54
CA GLY A 49 23.56 2.81 -14.88
C GLY A 49 22.10 2.64 -15.25
N LEU A 50 21.86 1.86 -16.30
CA LEU A 50 20.49 1.57 -16.74
C LEU A 50 19.72 0.78 -15.68
N GLY A 51 20.37 -0.18 -15.00
CA GLY A 51 19.77 -0.95 -13.90
C GLY A 51 19.30 -0.07 -12.76
N SER A 52 20.14 0.86 -12.28
CA SER A 52 19.75 1.81 -11.23
C SER A 52 18.59 2.70 -11.66
N ILE A 53 18.60 3.23 -12.90
CA ILE A 53 17.53 4.08 -13.42
C ILE A 53 16.20 3.31 -13.51
N VAL A 54 16.22 2.12 -14.10
CA VAL A 54 15.00 1.29 -14.28
C VAL A 54 14.49 0.77 -12.94
N GLY A 55 15.38 0.32 -12.06
CA GLY A 55 15.06 -0.12 -10.70
C GLY A 55 14.42 1.00 -9.88
N GLY A 56 15.04 2.18 -9.85
CA GLY A 56 14.51 3.34 -9.16
C GLY A 56 13.17 3.84 -9.73
N ALA A 57 13.05 3.96 -11.05
CA ALA A 57 11.83 4.42 -11.70
C ALA A 57 10.64 3.47 -11.47
N SER A 58 10.88 2.16 -11.53
CA SER A 58 9.85 1.15 -11.26
C SER A 58 9.47 1.09 -9.77
N ALA A 59 10.43 1.27 -8.86
CA ALA A 59 10.16 1.43 -7.43
C ALA A 59 9.27 2.65 -7.14
N LEU A 60 9.57 3.79 -7.78
CA LEU A 60 8.76 5.01 -7.68
C LEU A 60 7.34 4.81 -8.20
N ALA A 61 7.18 4.10 -9.32
CA ALA A 61 5.86 3.72 -9.84
C ALA A 61 5.08 2.87 -8.84
N PHE A 62 5.75 1.89 -8.20
CA PHE A 62 5.14 1.04 -7.17
C PHE A 62 4.72 1.85 -5.95
N GLN A 63 5.58 2.74 -5.44
CA GLN A 63 5.27 3.63 -4.32
C GLN A 63 4.10 4.59 -4.63
N ALA A 64 4.03 5.12 -5.86
CA ALA A 64 2.89 5.92 -6.30
C ALA A 64 1.58 5.11 -6.30
N ALA A 65 1.62 3.84 -6.70
CA ALA A 65 0.46 2.96 -6.60
C ALA A 65 0.07 2.67 -5.13
N LEU A 66 1.04 2.53 -4.22
CA LEU A 66 0.78 2.41 -2.78
C LEU A 66 0.13 3.66 -2.19
N ILE A 67 0.53 4.87 -2.64
CA ILE A 67 -0.14 6.13 -2.27
C ILE A 67 -1.60 6.12 -2.73
N GLY A 68 -1.88 5.62 -3.94
CA GLY A 68 -3.23 5.43 -4.45
C GLY A 68 -4.05 4.47 -3.58
N LEU A 69 -3.46 3.34 -3.18
CA LEU A 69 -4.06 2.37 -2.28
C LEU A 69 -4.35 2.98 -0.89
N LEU A 70 -3.40 3.66 -0.29
CA LEU A 70 -3.54 4.34 1.01
C LEU A 70 -4.64 5.40 0.95
N THR A 71 -4.66 6.20 -0.12
CA THR A 71 -5.70 7.21 -0.34
C THR A 71 -7.09 6.57 -0.41
N LEU A 72 -7.23 5.44 -1.12
CA LEU A 72 -8.47 4.69 -1.17
C LEU A 72 -8.87 4.15 0.22
N GLN A 73 -7.92 3.65 1.00
CA GLN A 73 -8.15 3.18 2.36
C GLN A 73 -8.58 4.31 3.31
N VAL A 74 -8.03 5.52 3.16
CA VAL A 74 -8.47 6.72 3.90
C VAL A 74 -9.91 7.10 3.51
N ARG A 75 -10.20 7.21 2.20
CA ARG A 75 -11.50 7.63 1.67
C ARG A 75 -12.63 6.67 2.05
N THR A 76 -12.34 5.37 2.04
CA THR A 76 -13.28 4.31 2.47
C THR A 76 -13.31 4.12 3.98
N ARG A 77 -12.48 4.85 4.74
CA ARG A 77 -12.30 4.71 6.19
C ARG A 77 -11.99 3.26 6.58
N ALA A 78 -11.13 2.57 5.83
CA ALA A 78 -10.89 1.14 5.96
C ALA A 78 -10.47 0.71 7.39
N MET A 79 -9.64 1.53 8.06
CA MET A 79 -9.25 1.34 9.47
C MET A 79 -10.23 1.91 10.51
N GLY A 80 -11.26 2.64 10.08
CA GLY A 80 -12.16 3.44 10.93
C GLY A 80 -11.95 4.95 10.78
N ALA A 81 -12.72 5.74 11.56
CA ALA A 81 -12.77 7.20 11.46
C ALA A 81 -12.04 7.97 12.61
N GLY A 82 -11.46 7.24 13.57
CA GLY A 82 -10.88 7.83 14.79
C GLY A 82 -9.57 8.59 14.55
N LYS A 83 -9.19 9.43 15.53
CA LYS A 83 -7.94 10.23 15.48
C LYS A 83 -6.70 9.35 15.30
N VAL A 84 -6.67 8.18 15.94
CA VAL A 84 -5.58 7.20 15.83
C VAL A 84 -5.41 6.71 14.38
N ALA A 85 -6.51 6.34 13.70
CA ALA A 85 -6.44 5.88 12.32
C ALA A 85 -5.88 6.97 11.39
N ARG A 86 -6.26 8.24 11.61
CA ARG A 86 -5.71 9.37 10.85
C ARG A 86 -4.23 9.58 11.11
N GLY A 87 -3.81 9.57 12.38
CA GLY A 87 -2.40 9.69 12.75
C GLY A 87 -1.54 8.59 12.12
N PHE A 88 -2.06 7.37 12.10
CA PHE A 88 -1.37 6.23 11.49
C PHE A 88 -1.23 6.39 9.97
N TYR A 89 -2.26 6.87 9.27
CA TYR A 89 -2.13 7.20 7.84
C TYR A 89 -1.15 8.34 7.59
N HIS A 90 -1.14 9.40 8.41
CA HIS A 90 -0.17 10.49 8.26
C HIS A 90 1.27 10.01 8.42
N LEU A 91 1.53 9.21 9.46
CA LEU A 91 2.83 8.58 9.65
C LEU A 91 3.21 7.72 8.43
N GLN A 92 2.27 6.92 7.94
CA GLN A 92 2.49 6.06 6.77
C GLN A 92 2.81 6.86 5.51
N PHE A 93 2.11 7.97 5.24
CA PHE A 93 2.44 8.85 4.12
C PHE A 93 3.83 9.49 4.29
N GLY A 94 4.20 9.88 5.51
CA GLY A 94 5.54 10.39 5.81
C GLY A 94 6.63 9.36 5.51
N LEU A 95 6.48 8.12 6.00
CA LEU A 95 7.42 7.02 5.74
C LEU A 95 7.48 6.68 4.24
N THR A 96 6.35 6.66 3.55
CA THR A 96 6.31 6.44 2.10
C THR A 96 7.01 7.57 1.35
N GLY A 97 6.87 8.82 1.80
CA GLY A 97 7.59 9.97 1.26
C GLY A 97 9.11 9.84 1.45
N GLY A 98 9.56 9.40 2.63
CA GLY A 98 10.98 9.10 2.87
C GLY A 98 11.51 7.99 1.96
N ALA A 99 10.73 6.93 1.78
CA ALA A 99 11.08 5.84 0.86
C ALA A 99 11.16 6.29 -0.60
N ILE A 100 10.31 7.23 -1.04
CA ILE A 100 10.39 7.86 -2.36
C ILE A 100 11.70 8.62 -2.52
N VAL A 101 12.12 9.37 -1.49
CA VAL A 101 13.42 10.05 -1.51
C VAL A 101 14.56 9.04 -1.63
N SER A 102 14.53 7.94 -0.86
CA SER A 102 15.54 6.88 -0.98
C SER A 102 15.57 6.29 -2.40
N SER A 103 14.42 5.98 -3.00
CA SER A 103 14.37 5.46 -4.37
C SER A 103 14.91 6.45 -5.41
N ILE A 104 14.74 7.76 -5.22
CA ILE A 104 15.38 8.78 -6.08
C ILE A 104 16.89 8.79 -5.89
N LEU A 105 17.37 8.71 -4.65
CA LEU A 105 18.80 8.63 -4.35
C LEU A 105 19.41 7.38 -5.01
N ASP A 106 18.78 6.21 -4.87
CA ASP A 106 19.24 4.96 -5.49
C ASP A 106 19.21 5.03 -7.01
N MET A 107 18.14 5.60 -7.60
CA MET A 107 17.98 5.73 -9.06
C MET A 107 19.19 6.40 -9.73
N PHE A 108 19.72 7.42 -9.05
CA PHE A 108 20.84 8.24 -9.52
C PHE A 108 22.15 7.96 -8.78
N TRP A 109 22.21 6.91 -7.95
CA TRP A 109 23.37 6.57 -7.13
C TRP A 109 23.89 7.73 -6.25
N LEU A 110 22.98 8.59 -5.79
CA LEU A 110 23.31 9.80 -5.05
C LEU A 110 23.52 9.48 -3.57
N ALA A 111 24.61 10.01 -3.02
CA ALA A 111 24.93 9.91 -1.59
C ALA A 111 24.97 8.46 -1.06
N HIS A 112 25.20 7.47 -1.94
CA HIS A 112 25.23 6.06 -1.57
C HIS A 112 26.31 5.80 -0.51
N GLY A 113 25.98 4.98 0.50
CA GLY A 113 26.85 4.73 1.66
C GLY A 113 26.96 5.88 2.67
N SER A 114 26.28 7.02 2.44
CA SER A 114 26.22 8.10 3.42
C SER A 114 25.13 7.89 4.48
N ILE A 115 25.24 8.63 5.59
CA ILE A 115 24.18 8.67 6.61
C ILE A 115 22.85 9.21 6.07
N VAL A 116 22.90 10.15 5.12
CA VAL A 116 21.69 10.74 4.52
C VAL A 116 20.92 9.67 3.76
N TRP A 117 21.62 8.88 2.95
CA TRP A 117 21.04 7.75 2.23
C TRP A 117 20.44 6.73 3.20
N ALA A 118 21.18 6.31 4.23
CA ALA A 118 20.72 5.32 5.21
C ALA A 118 19.45 5.77 5.97
N VAL A 119 19.33 7.06 6.29
CA VAL A 119 18.13 7.63 6.96
C VAL A 119 16.88 7.54 6.08
N PHE A 120 17.02 7.77 4.78
CA PHE A 120 15.89 7.62 3.87
C PHE A 120 15.61 6.16 3.53
N ASP A 121 16.65 5.34 3.42
CA ASP A 121 16.53 3.91 3.12
C ASP A 121 15.72 3.17 4.19
N VAL A 122 15.97 3.47 5.49
CA VAL A 122 15.20 2.85 6.59
C VAL A 122 13.70 3.18 6.55
N CYS A 123 13.29 4.25 5.85
CA CYS A 123 11.87 4.57 5.71
C CYS A 123 11.12 3.50 4.91
N TRP A 124 11.79 2.73 4.05
CA TRP A 124 11.17 1.68 3.26
C TRP A 124 10.68 0.49 4.11
N PRO A 125 11.53 -0.21 4.91
CA PRO A 125 11.06 -1.29 5.77
C PRO A 125 10.10 -0.78 6.86
N LEU A 126 10.30 0.43 7.38
CA LEU A 126 9.35 1.05 8.33
C LEU A 126 7.98 1.30 7.70
N SER A 127 7.95 1.75 6.43
CA SER A 127 6.71 1.91 5.67
C SER A 127 6.00 0.57 5.48
N MET A 128 6.72 -0.52 5.21
CA MET A 128 6.13 -1.85 5.10
C MET A 128 5.58 -2.36 6.44
N LEU A 129 6.26 -2.07 7.55
CA LEU A 129 5.75 -2.36 8.90
C LEU A 129 4.44 -1.59 9.19
N GLY A 130 4.41 -0.30 8.86
CA GLY A 130 3.21 0.52 9.01
C GLY A 130 2.06 0.02 8.14
N MET A 131 2.33 -0.34 6.88
CA MET A 131 1.36 -0.99 6.01
C MET A 131 0.80 -2.28 6.62
N PHE A 132 1.65 -3.14 7.20
CA PHE A 132 1.16 -4.34 7.88
C PHE A 132 0.19 -4.02 9.03
N GLY A 133 0.51 -3.02 9.84
CA GLY A 133 -0.37 -2.52 10.90
C GLY A 133 -1.73 -2.02 10.35
N ILE A 134 -1.71 -1.33 9.20
CA ILE A 134 -2.93 -0.93 8.49
C ILE A 134 -3.72 -2.17 8.06
N GLY A 135 -3.06 -3.17 7.48
CA GLY A 135 -3.68 -4.40 7.01
C GLY A 135 -4.36 -5.17 8.13
N ILE A 136 -3.71 -5.31 9.29
CA ILE A 136 -4.29 -5.91 10.49
C ILE A 136 -5.53 -5.13 10.90
N ARG A 137 -5.42 -3.80 10.98
CA ARG A 137 -6.52 -2.95 11.44
C ARG A 137 -7.71 -2.99 10.48
N ILE A 138 -7.49 -3.04 9.16
CA ILE A 138 -8.52 -3.22 8.13
C ILE A 138 -9.18 -4.58 8.28
N ALA A 139 -8.40 -5.63 8.48
CA ALA A 139 -8.91 -6.97 8.72
C ALA A 139 -9.82 -6.97 9.96
N ILE A 140 -9.37 -6.42 11.09
CA ILE A 140 -10.18 -6.36 12.32
C ILE A 140 -11.40 -5.45 12.15
N ALA A 141 -11.28 -4.30 11.48
CA ALA A 141 -12.39 -3.37 11.26
C ALA A 141 -13.54 -3.97 10.45
N GLY A 142 -13.23 -4.90 9.55
CA GLY A 142 -14.22 -5.54 8.68
C GLY A 142 -14.90 -4.60 7.68
N ARG A 143 -14.42 -3.35 7.52
CA ARG A 143 -15.00 -2.36 6.58
C ARG A 143 -14.72 -2.73 5.13
N TRP A 144 -13.60 -3.39 4.88
CA TRP A 144 -13.37 -4.14 3.65
C TRP A 144 -13.74 -5.61 3.92
N THR A 145 -14.51 -6.22 3.02
CA THR A 145 -15.14 -7.54 3.23
C THR A 145 -14.63 -8.58 2.24
N GLY A 146 -14.79 -9.87 2.59
CA GLY A 146 -14.46 -11.00 1.71
C GLY A 146 -12.99 -11.08 1.36
N ALA A 147 -12.67 -11.45 0.11
CA ALA A 147 -11.29 -11.58 -0.36
C ALA A 147 -10.48 -10.28 -0.19
N LEU A 148 -11.08 -9.11 -0.41
CA LEU A 148 -10.38 -7.83 -0.30
C LEU A 148 -9.82 -7.57 1.10
N ARG A 149 -10.52 -8.01 2.15
CA ARG A 149 -10.08 -7.91 3.54
C ARG A 149 -8.75 -8.62 3.75
N TRP A 150 -8.73 -9.91 3.43
CA TRP A 150 -7.61 -10.79 3.72
C TRP A 150 -6.46 -10.60 2.74
N GLN A 151 -6.78 -10.31 1.48
CA GLN A 151 -5.79 -9.99 0.47
C GLN A 151 -5.03 -8.70 0.80
N THR A 152 -5.69 -7.71 1.40
CA THR A 152 -5.01 -6.48 1.85
C THR A 152 -4.01 -6.78 2.95
N LEU A 153 -4.42 -7.55 3.96
CA LEU A 153 -3.51 -7.99 5.03
C LEU A 153 -2.34 -8.80 4.47
N PHE A 154 -2.61 -9.77 3.59
CA PHE A 154 -1.57 -10.58 2.99
C PHE A 154 -0.59 -9.71 2.18
N ALA A 155 -1.08 -8.85 1.29
CA ALA A 155 -0.22 -7.96 0.49
C ALA A 155 0.67 -7.07 1.37
N GLN A 156 0.09 -6.46 2.40
CA GLN A 156 0.79 -5.55 3.31
C GLN A 156 1.70 -6.25 4.32
N SER A 157 1.71 -7.59 4.36
CA SER A 157 2.59 -8.38 5.21
C SER A 157 3.96 -8.69 4.59
N TRP A 158 4.31 -8.08 3.44
CA TRP A 158 5.55 -8.34 2.70
C TRP A 158 6.78 -8.44 3.60
N LEU A 159 6.96 -7.47 4.53
CA LEU A 159 8.13 -7.43 5.43
C LEU A 159 8.32 -8.73 6.23
N PHE A 160 7.23 -9.31 6.71
CA PHE A 160 7.24 -10.50 7.57
C PHE A 160 7.46 -11.80 6.81
N TRP A 161 7.18 -11.82 5.51
CA TRP A 161 7.48 -12.95 4.65
C TRP A 161 8.86 -12.81 4.02
N ALA A 162 9.13 -11.65 3.44
CA ALA A 162 10.31 -11.41 2.64
C ALA A 162 11.60 -11.45 3.47
N ILE A 163 11.68 -10.67 4.55
CA ILE A 163 12.94 -10.56 5.32
C ILE A 163 13.39 -11.90 5.90
N PRO A 164 12.53 -12.68 6.60
CA PRO A 164 12.96 -13.97 7.13
C PRO A 164 13.35 -14.96 6.03
N LEU A 165 12.63 -14.94 4.90
CA LEU A 165 12.89 -15.87 3.80
C LEU A 165 14.14 -15.50 2.99
N MET A 166 14.52 -14.21 2.95
CA MET A 166 15.80 -13.75 2.37
C MET A 166 17.02 -14.41 3.03
N ALA A 167 16.91 -14.78 4.31
CA ALA A 167 17.99 -15.48 5.03
C ALA A 167 18.11 -16.98 4.64
N VAL A 168 17.19 -17.51 3.82
CA VAL A 168 17.18 -18.91 3.39
C VAL A 168 17.71 -19.00 1.95
N PRO A 169 18.91 -19.56 1.71
CA PRO A 169 19.58 -19.50 0.40
C PRO A 169 18.72 -20.03 -0.77
N ALA A 170 17.94 -21.08 -0.55
CA ALA A 170 17.13 -21.71 -1.59
C ALA A 170 15.91 -20.88 -2.04
N VAL A 171 15.44 -19.94 -1.21
CA VAL A 171 14.20 -19.18 -1.46
C VAL A 171 14.36 -17.68 -1.30
N GLY A 172 15.56 -17.20 -0.99
CA GLY A 172 15.78 -15.81 -0.58
C GLY A 172 15.40 -14.77 -1.62
N GLN A 173 15.57 -15.07 -2.91
CA GLN A 173 15.10 -14.20 -4.00
C GLN A 173 13.66 -14.53 -4.45
N ILE A 174 13.29 -15.81 -4.43
CA ILE A 174 12.01 -16.28 -4.96
C ILE A 174 10.85 -15.89 -4.04
N ALA A 175 11.01 -16.00 -2.73
CA ALA A 175 9.92 -15.79 -1.79
C ALA A 175 9.46 -14.33 -1.69
N PRO A 176 10.34 -13.31 -1.59
CA PRO A 176 9.93 -11.91 -1.65
C PRO A 176 9.23 -11.56 -2.95
N ALA A 177 9.75 -12.06 -4.08
CA ALA A 177 9.18 -11.89 -5.41
C ALA A 177 7.78 -12.50 -5.50
N ALA A 178 7.63 -13.75 -5.05
CA ALA A 178 6.36 -14.47 -5.03
C ALA A 178 5.33 -13.78 -4.13
N GLN A 179 5.72 -13.32 -2.94
CA GLN A 179 4.82 -12.59 -2.05
C GLN A 179 4.40 -11.26 -2.67
N LEU A 180 5.31 -10.52 -3.30
CA LEU A 180 4.99 -9.25 -3.95
C LEU A 180 3.96 -9.46 -5.09
N LEU A 181 4.18 -10.47 -5.92
CA LEU A 181 3.27 -10.87 -6.99
C LEU A 181 1.91 -11.29 -6.44
N LEU A 182 1.88 -12.29 -5.55
CA LEU A 182 0.65 -12.84 -4.98
C LEU A 182 -0.05 -11.86 -4.04
N GLY A 183 0.66 -10.90 -3.48
CA GLY A 183 0.17 -9.89 -2.58
C GLY A 183 -0.44 -8.72 -3.35
N TYR A 184 0.40 -7.82 -3.84
CA TYR A 184 -0.05 -6.55 -4.42
C TYR A 184 -0.65 -6.70 -5.81
N SER A 185 -0.14 -7.59 -6.67
CA SER A 185 -0.73 -7.77 -8.01
C SER A 185 -2.12 -8.38 -7.93
N VAL A 186 -2.31 -9.43 -7.11
CA VAL A 186 -3.63 -10.03 -6.87
C VAL A 186 -4.56 -9.05 -6.15
N LEU A 187 -4.06 -8.26 -5.17
CA LEU A 187 -4.86 -7.21 -4.55
C LEU A 187 -5.36 -6.20 -5.60
N GLY A 188 -4.50 -5.78 -6.53
CA GLY A 188 -4.87 -4.91 -7.64
C GLY A 188 -5.97 -5.50 -8.52
N VAL A 189 -5.87 -6.79 -8.86
CA VAL A 189 -6.91 -7.51 -9.62
C VAL A 189 -8.23 -7.59 -8.84
N VAL A 190 -8.18 -7.86 -7.52
CA VAL A 190 -9.37 -7.87 -6.66
C VAL A 190 -10.04 -6.49 -6.63
N LEU A 191 -9.26 -5.42 -6.50
CA LEU A 191 -9.75 -4.04 -6.54
C LEU A 191 -10.37 -3.69 -7.91
N TYR A 192 -9.73 -4.11 -9.00
CA TYR A 192 -10.25 -3.93 -10.36
C TYR A 192 -11.61 -4.62 -10.54
N ARG A 193 -11.71 -5.90 -10.15
CA ARG A 193 -12.95 -6.68 -10.24
C ARG A 193 -14.05 -6.13 -9.34
N ARG A 194 -13.70 -5.61 -8.16
CA ARG A 194 -14.66 -5.02 -7.22
C ARG A 194 -15.35 -3.78 -7.79
N GLY A 195 -14.62 -2.97 -8.57
CA GLY A 195 -15.13 -1.79 -9.27
C GLY A 195 -15.39 -0.57 -8.37
N THR A 196 -16.07 -0.76 -7.23
CA THR A 196 -16.37 0.31 -6.27
C THR A 196 -16.38 -0.16 -4.82
N LEU A 197 -16.12 0.75 -3.89
CA LEU A 197 -16.27 0.56 -2.44
C LEU A 197 -17.13 1.65 -1.83
N ARG A 198 -17.86 1.34 -0.77
CA ARG A 198 -18.70 2.31 -0.05
C ARG A 198 -18.05 2.70 1.27
N THR A 199 -18.19 3.96 1.66
CA THR A 199 -17.87 4.35 3.04
C THR A 199 -18.90 3.70 3.96
N ALA A 200 -18.47 2.82 4.85
CA ALA A 200 -19.36 2.25 5.86
C ALA A 200 -19.87 3.37 6.78
N ALA A 201 -21.19 3.40 6.99
CA ALA A 201 -21.89 4.33 7.87
C ALA A 201 -21.29 4.33 9.29
#